data_AF-A0A4R5YL56-F1
#
_entry.id   AF-A0A4R5YL56-F1
#
_cell.length_a   1.000
_cell.length_b   1.000
_cell.length_c   1.000
_cell.angle_alpha   90.00
_cell.angle_beta   90.00
_cell.angle_gamma   90.00
#
_symmetry.space_group_name_H-M   'P 1'
#
loop_
_entity.id
_entity.type
_entity.pdbx_description
1 polymer ?
#
loop_
_entity_poly.entity_id
_entity_poly.type
_entity_poly.pdbx_seq_one_letter_code
_entity_poly.pdbx_strand_id
1 'polypeptide(L)'
;MNDPGRRNGDRLRPVVAIEVEGLIAVHHELGRLPSSDRWPLKVNIYRDMIPEEAWDRPRWDEDDHWVRWYWISRTGVDWVQSLLGDGIDVVWISQWHGAANTCFGEPTGLPELDSVREKSRRGPFSVAEFETSPLRARSDGRPLLLVTRVAPGDGGQSLVRQRRPRDRAITALRTVSWEMGPTPEALAEIDQWLTLASDPAGQEALRDQRRCDLARSRRRASPTGEIQHRVPQWEAVERIIARDQAINAWVEEVVDNVRKALFDRGLELSDLGTPAQAAGQIIDAMKVVYRRNHDQGE
;
A
#
# COMPACT_ATOMS: atom_id res chain seq x y z
N MET A 1 -19.38 11.93 -36.08
CA MET A 1 -19.20 13.37 -35.76
C MET A 1 -18.29 13.46 -34.54
N ASN A 2 -17.04 13.91 -34.69
CA ASN A 2 -16.03 13.92 -33.63
C ASN A 2 -16.03 15.29 -32.95
N ASP A 3 -16.53 15.37 -31.72
CA ASP A 3 -16.42 16.58 -30.89
C ASP A 3 -14.98 16.67 -30.31
N PRO A 4 -14.18 17.68 -30.71
CA PRO A 4 -12.82 17.86 -30.20
C PRO A 4 -12.77 18.20 -28.70
N GLY A 5 -13.85 18.71 -28.10
CA GLY A 5 -13.94 18.96 -26.66
C GLY A 5 -13.97 17.66 -25.84
N ARG A 6 -14.67 16.64 -26.35
CA ARG A 6 -14.78 15.32 -25.72
C ARG A 6 -13.44 14.55 -25.69
N ARG A 7 -12.54 14.82 -26.65
CA ARG A 7 -11.19 14.20 -26.72
C ARG A 7 -10.20 14.75 -25.69
N ASN A 8 -10.36 15.99 -25.25
CA ASN A 8 -9.47 16.58 -24.24
C ASN A 8 -9.90 16.21 -22.81
N GLY A 9 -11.21 16.17 -22.53
CA GLY A 9 -11.73 15.72 -21.23
C GLY A 9 -11.34 14.26 -20.92
N ASP A 10 -11.38 13.39 -21.92
CA ASP A 10 -11.04 11.97 -21.75
C ASP A 10 -9.55 11.73 -21.48
N ARG A 11 -8.67 12.61 -21.98
CA ARG A 11 -7.20 12.53 -21.74
C ARG A 11 -6.81 12.87 -20.32
N LEU A 12 -7.60 13.70 -19.64
CA LEU A 12 -7.35 14.10 -18.27
C LEU A 12 -8.05 13.17 -17.27
N ARG A 13 -9.12 12.49 -17.70
CA ARG A 13 -9.83 11.50 -16.90
C ARG A 13 -8.91 10.33 -16.52
N PRO A 14 -8.59 10.14 -15.22
CA PRO A 14 -7.75 9.04 -14.79
C PRO A 14 -8.41 7.68 -15.03
N VAL A 15 -7.56 6.67 -15.24
CA VAL A 15 -7.92 5.25 -15.09
C VAL A 15 -7.38 4.78 -13.74
N VAL A 16 -8.25 4.29 -12.88
CA VAL A 16 -7.88 3.74 -11.57
C VAL A 16 -8.14 2.25 -11.56
N ALA A 17 -7.06 1.49 -11.53
CA ALA A 17 -7.07 0.05 -11.52
C ALA A 17 -6.89 -0.46 -10.09
N ILE A 18 -7.91 -1.10 -9.54
CA ILE A 18 -7.96 -1.53 -8.14
C ILE A 18 -7.89 -3.05 -7.98
N GLU A 19 -7.09 -3.51 -7.03
CA GLU A 19 -7.16 -4.86 -6.48
C GLU A 19 -8.24 -4.90 -5.39
N VAL A 20 -8.99 -6.00 -5.33
CA VAL A 20 -9.99 -6.22 -4.26
C VAL A 20 -9.28 -6.29 -2.92
N GLU A 21 -8.19 -7.04 -2.90
CA GLU A 21 -7.45 -7.30 -1.68
C GLU A 21 -6.57 -6.12 -1.27
N GLY A 22 -6.77 -5.64 -0.04
CA GLY A 22 -6.06 -4.55 0.61
C GLY A 22 -6.90 -3.29 0.65
N LEU A 23 -7.69 -3.05 -0.41
CA LEU A 23 -8.57 -1.91 -0.52
C LEU A 23 -10.00 -2.24 -0.06
N ILE A 24 -10.64 -3.25 -0.65
CA ILE A 24 -12.04 -3.60 -0.38
C ILE A 24 -12.11 -4.70 0.67
N ALA A 25 -11.44 -5.82 0.42
CA ALA A 25 -11.29 -6.89 1.39
C ALA A 25 -10.00 -6.69 2.20
N VAL A 26 -10.05 -6.93 3.51
CA VAL A 26 -8.93 -6.70 4.46
C VAL A 26 -8.77 -7.85 5.45
N HIS A 27 -7.59 -7.98 6.07
CA HIS A 27 -7.33 -9.02 7.07
C HIS A 27 -8.05 -8.73 8.40
N HIS A 28 -8.63 -9.77 9.00
CA HIS A 28 -9.45 -9.63 10.20
C HIS A 28 -8.69 -9.64 11.52
N GLU A 29 -7.67 -10.50 11.62
CA GLU A 29 -6.99 -10.81 12.89
C GLU A 29 -6.02 -9.74 13.37
N LEU A 30 -5.62 -8.81 12.50
CA LEU A 30 -4.56 -7.86 12.83
C LEU A 30 -5.09 -6.57 13.47
N GLY A 31 -6.40 -6.40 13.57
CA GLY A 31 -7.03 -5.43 14.49
C GLY A 31 -6.76 -3.95 14.21
N ARG A 32 -6.22 -3.57 13.04
CA ARG A 32 -5.74 -2.20 12.81
C ARG A 32 -6.78 -1.22 12.27
N LEU A 33 -7.80 -1.70 11.55
CA LEU A 33 -8.97 -0.88 11.25
C LEU A 33 -9.92 -0.84 12.45
N PRO A 34 -10.59 0.29 12.72
CA PRO A 34 -11.69 0.33 13.69
C PRO A 34 -12.79 -0.66 13.30
N SER A 35 -13.40 -1.33 14.28
CA SER A 35 -14.51 -2.26 14.02
C SER A 35 -15.72 -1.59 13.35
N SER A 36 -15.91 -0.28 13.53
CA SER A 36 -16.93 0.51 12.84
C SER A 36 -16.68 0.69 11.34
N ASP A 37 -15.43 0.54 10.89
CA ASP A 37 -15.02 0.72 9.51
C ASP A 37 -14.97 -0.60 8.72
N ARG A 38 -15.37 -1.72 9.33
CA ARG A 38 -15.43 -3.01 8.64
C ARG A 38 -16.65 -3.83 8.98
N TRP A 39 -17.11 -4.63 8.03
CA TRP A 39 -18.15 -5.63 8.27
C TRP A 39 -17.79 -6.97 7.64
N PRO A 40 -18.27 -8.10 8.20
CA PRO A 40 -18.03 -9.40 7.62
C PRO A 40 -18.91 -9.60 6.38
N LEU A 41 -18.33 -10.17 5.33
CA LEU A 41 -19.02 -10.63 4.13
C LEU A 41 -18.75 -12.12 3.93
N LYS A 42 -19.82 -12.90 3.82
CA LYS A 42 -19.76 -14.30 3.41
C LYS A 42 -19.76 -14.33 1.88
N VAL A 43 -18.64 -14.75 1.29
CA VAL A 43 -18.51 -14.90 -0.16
C VAL A 43 -18.67 -16.38 -0.51
N ASN A 44 -19.64 -16.64 -1.38
CA ASN A 44 -19.88 -17.95 -1.99
C ASN A 44 -19.11 -17.99 -3.31
N ILE A 45 -18.19 -18.94 -3.43
CA ILE A 45 -17.28 -19.04 -4.55
C ILE A 45 -17.52 -20.37 -5.23
N TYR A 46 -17.80 -20.33 -6.52
CA TYR A 46 -18.02 -21.52 -7.34
C TYR A 46 -16.76 -21.84 -8.14
N ARG A 47 -16.56 -23.12 -8.45
CA ARG A 47 -15.36 -23.61 -9.16
C ARG A 47 -15.10 -22.90 -10.48
N ASP A 48 -16.15 -22.54 -11.23
CA ASP A 48 -16.04 -21.86 -12.52
C ASP A 48 -15.66 -20.37 -12.42
N MET A 49 -15.78 -19.79 -11.22
CA MET A 49 -15.40 -18.40 -10.93
C MET A 49 -13.90 -18.25 -10.68
N ILE A 50 -13.27 -19.30 -10.14
CA ILE A 50 -11.82 -19.32 -9.92
C ILE A 50 -11.17 -20.05 -11.10
N PRO A 51 -10.15 -19.47 -11.74
CA PRO A 51 -9.39 -20.19 -12.75
C PRO A 51 -8.85 -21.49 -12.15
N GLU A 52 -8.86 -22.58 -12.91
CA GLU A 52 -8.25 -23.85 -12.51
C GLU A 52 -6.82 -23.65 -11.97
N GLU A 53 -6.18 -22.57 -12.32
CA GLU A 53 -4.79 -22.31 -12.05
C GLU A 53 -4.55 -21.41 -10.81
N ALA A 54 -5.57 -21.11 -9.99
CA ALA A 54 -5.39 -20.29 -8.80
C ALA A 54 -4.42 -20.91 -7.75
N TRP A 55 -3.66 -20.04 -7.07
CA TRP A 55 -2.59 -20.40 -6.11
C TRP A 55 -3.10 -21.24 -4.94
N ASP A 56 -4.27 -20.91 -4.43
CA ASP A 56 -4.90 -21.59 -3.31
C ASP A 56 -6.25 -22.16 -3.76
N ARG A 57 -6.22 -23.29 -4.46
CA ARG A 57 -7.47 -24.00 -4.74
C ARG A 57 -8.08 -24.41 -3.41
N PRO A 58 -9.30 -23.96 -3.10
CA PRO A 58 -9.97 -24.46 -1.92
C PRO A 58 -10.27 -25.95 -2.09
N ARG A 59 -10.47 -26.64 -0.96
CA ARG A 59 -11.18 -27.92 -1.00
C ARG A 59 -12.64 -27.60 -1.28
N TRP A 60 -13.03 -27.80 -2.54
CA TRP A 60 -14.42 -27.72 -2.98
C TRP A 60 -15.27 -28.71 -2.20
N ASP A 61 -16.48 -28.29 -1.83
CA ASP A 61 -17.50 -29.20 -1.32
C ASP A 61 -18.08 -30.06 -2.47
N GLU A 62 -19.09 -30.87 -2.17
CA GLU A 62 -19.73 -31.78 -3.13
C GLU A 62 -20.45 -31.04 -4.27
N ASP A 63 -20.76 -29.75 -4.08
CA ASP A 63 -21.48 -28.90 -5.05
C ASP A 63 -20.52 -27.96 -5.82
N ASP A 64 -19.22 -28.26 -5.84
CA ASP A 64 -18.18 -27.42 -6.45
C ASP A 64 -18.16 -25.99 -5.91
N HIS A 65 -18.51 -25.87 -4.64
CA HIS A 65 -18.72 -24.62 -3.95
C HIS A 65 -17.74 -24.49 -2.78
N TRP A 66 -17.39 -23.25 -2.47
CA TRP A 66 -16.52 -22.91 -1.37
C TRP A 66 -16.96 -21.60 -0.74
N VAL A 67 -17.07 -21.62 0.58
CA VAL A 67 -17.45 -20.46 1.36
C VAL A 67 -16.23 -19.88 2.05
N ARG A 68 -16.03 -18.57 1.91
CA ARG A 68 -15.04 -17.84 2.70
C ARG A 68 -15.60 -16.54 3.26
N TRP A 69 -15.18 -16.23 4.48
CA TRP A 69 -15.47 -14.96 5.11
C TRP A 69 -14.37 -13.94 4.81
N TYR A 70 -14.80 -12.75 4.42
CA TYR A 70 -13.95 -11.58 4.24
C TYR A 70 -14.40 -10.48 5.18
N TRP A 71 -13.49 -9.58 5.50
CA TRP A 71 -13.84 -8.33 6.15
C TRP A 71 -13.74 -7.23 5.12
N ILE A 72 -14.82 -6.48 4.96
CA ILE A 72 -14.94 -5.44 3.96
C ILE A 72 -14.68 -4.09 4.62
N SER A 73 -13.80 -3.28 4.03
CA SER A 73 -13.54 -1.91 4.47
C SER A 73 -14.61 -0.96 3.94
N ARG A 74 -15.25 -0.21 4.84
CA ARG A 74 -16.19 0.87 4.50
C ARG A 74 -15.46 2.01 3.82
N THR A 75 -14.38 2.47 4.43
CA THR A 75 -13.50 3.49 3.86
C THR A 75 -13.05 3.15 2.43
N GLY A 76 -12.67 1.89 2.17
CA GLY A 76 -12.29 1.46 0.82
C GLY A 76 -13.44 1.49 -0.19
N VAL A 77 -14.62 0.99 0.19
CA VAL A 77 -15.82 0.99 -0.67
C VAL A 77 -16.28 2.42 -0.95
N ASP A 78 -16.41 3.24 0.08
CA ASP A 78 -16.87 4.64 -0.02
C ASP A 78 -15.92 5.45 -0.91
N TRP A 79 -14.61 5.21 -0.82
CA TRP A 79 -13.62 5.83 -1.69
C TRP A 79 -13.78 5.40 -3.16
N VAL A 80 -13.99 4.11 -3.45
CA VAL A 80 -14.25 3.68 -4.82
C VAL A 80 -15.55 4.30 -5.36
N GLN A 81 -16.60 4.39 -4.53
CA GLN A 81 -17.85 5.05 -4.90
C GLN A 81 -17.65 6.54 -5.19
N SER A 82 -16.83 7.26 -4.41
CA SER A 82 -16.54 8.68 -4.68
C SER A 82 -15.82 8.87 -6.01
N LEU A 83 -14.81 8.03 -6.32
CA LEU A 83 -14.13 8.07 -7.62
C LEU A 83 -15.12 7.89 -8.78
N LEU A 84 -16.03 6.92 -8.65
CA LEU A 84 -17.06 6.67 -9.66
C LEU A 84 -18.02 7.86 -9.80
N GLY A 85 -18.40 8.48 -8.68
CA GLY A 85 -19.23 9.69 -8.64
C GLY A 85 -18.57 10.90 -9.32
N ASP A 86 -17.25 11.02 -9.20
CA ASP A 86 -16.43 12.03 -9.88
C ASP A 86 -16.18 11.70 -11.37
N GLY A 87 -16.76 10.58 -11.85
CA GLY A 87 -16.63 10.14 -13.21
C GLY A 87 -15.24 9.61 -13.53
N ILE A 88 -14.46 9.12 -12.56
CA ILE A 88 -13.18 8.44 -12.81
C ILE A 88 -13.44 7.05 -13.42
N ASP A 89 -12.54 6.59 -14.29
CA ASP A 89 -12.67 5.28 -14.94
C ASP A 89 -12.04 4.21 -14.05
N VAL A 90 -12.86 3.53 -13.24
CA VAL A 90 -12.39 2.52 -12.28
C VAL A 90 -12.56 1.12 -12.85
N VAL A 91 -11.53 0.28 -12.72
CA VAL A 91 -11.49 -1.10 -13.24
C VAL A 91 -10.85 -2.07 -12.26
N TRP A 92 -11.20 -3.35 -12.34
CA TRP A 92 -10.57 -4.41 -11.55
C TRP A 92 -9.24 -4.87 -12.16
N ILE A 93 -8.15 -4.79 -11.40
CA ILE A 93 -6.90 -5.55 -11.64
C ILE A 93 -6.80 -6.74 -10.69
N SER A 94 -7.95 -7.31 -10.33
CA SER A 94 -8.02 -8.29 -9.26
C SER A 94 -7.69 -9.71 -9.72
N GLN A 95 -7.00 -10.47 -8.88
CA GLN A 95 -6.87 -11.93 -9.05
C GLN A 95 -8.22 -12.68 -9.05
N TRP A 96 -9.30 -12.01 -8.62
CA TRP A 96 -10.67 -12.53 -8.71
C TRP A 96 -11.28 -12.38 -10.12
N HIS A 97 -10.56 -11.76 -11.06
CA HIS A 97 -10.96 -11.62 -12.46
C HIS A 97 -12.40 -11.08 -12.61
N GLY A 98 -13.25 -11.76 -13.38
CA GLY A 98 -14.66 -11.41 -13.55
C GLY A 98 -15.53 -11.71 -12.33
N ALA A 99 -15.07 -12.56 -11.41
CA ALA A 99 -15.78 -12.87 -10.17
C ALA A 99 -15.71 -11.73 -9.15
N ALA A 100 -14.83 -10.74 -9.34
CA ALA A 100 -14.73 -9.58 -8.46
C ALA A 100 -16.07 -8.84 -8.30
N ASN A 101 -16.84 -8.70 -9.39
CA ASN A 101 -18.16 -8.07 -9.35
C ASN A 101 -19.15 -8.89 -8.50
N THR A 102 -19.28 -10.19 -8.74
CA THR A 102 -20.22 -11.05 -8.01
C THR A 102 -19.83 -11.22 -6.54
N CYS A 103 -18.54 -11.40 -6.26
CA CYS A 103 -18.06 -11.70 -4.92
C CYS A 103 -17.92 -10.46 -4.03
N PHE A 104 -17.60 -9.30 -4.61
CA PHE A 104 -17.27 -8.09 -3.85
C PHE A 104 -17.97 -6.84 -4.35
N GLY A 105 -18.19 -6.69 -5.67
CA GLY A 105 -18.88 -5.52 -6.22
C GLY A 105 -20.33 -5.41 -5.75
N GLU A 106 -21.16 -6.35 -6.18
CA GLU A 106 -22.61 -6.39 -5.87
C GLU A 106 -22.88 -6.40 -4.36
N PRO A 107 -22.24 -7.23 -3.52
CA PRO A 107 -22.52 -7.26 -2.09
C PRO A 107 -22.13 -5.97 -1.35
N THR A 108 -21.28 -5.13 -1.95
CA THR A 108 -20.87 -3.83 -1.38
C THR A 108 -21.58 -2.65 -2.02
N GLY A 109 -22.48 -2.89 -2.97
CA GLY A 109 -23.20 -1.84 -3.70
C GLY A 109 -22.34 -1.09 -4.71
N LEU A 110 -21.17 -1.63 -5.08
CA LEU A 110 -20.41 -1.10 -6.21
C LEU A 110 -21.09 -1.51 -7.52
N PRO A 111 -21.10 -0.64 -8.54
CA PRO A 111 -21.58 -1.03 -9.86
C PRO A 111 -20.63 -2.05 -10.49
N GLU A 112 -21.08 -2.68 -11.58
CA GLU A 112 -20.22 -3.56 -12.37
C GLU A 112 -19.01 -2.78 -12.92
N LEU A 113 -17.81 -3.24 -12.56
CA LEU A 113 -16.55 -2.69 -13.10
C LEU A 113 -15.91 -3.71 -14.05
N ASP A 114 -15.27 -3.19 -15.10
CA ASP A 114 -14.55 -4.05 -16.05
C ASP A 114 -13.36 -4.71 -15.38
N SER A 115 -13.17 -6.01 -15.63
CA SER A 115 -11.92 -6.70 -15.30
C SER A 115 -10.92 -6.54 -16.42
N VAL A 116 -9.73 -6.04 -16.11
CA VAL A 116 -8.65 -5.89 -17.10
C VAL A 116 -7.62 -7.03 -17.06
N ARG A 117 -7.93 -8.11 -16.33
CA ARG A 117 -7.07 -9.29 -16.23
C ARG A 117 -7.63 -10.44 -17.06
N GLU A 118 -6.73 -11.18 -17.71
CA GLU A 118 -7.07 -12.44 -18.37
C GLU A 118 -7.35 -13.52 -17.31
N LYS A 119 -8.43 -14.28 -17.48
CA LYS A 119 -8.82 -15.33 -16.51
C LYS A 119 -7.73 -16.38 -16.27
N SER A 120 -6.79 -16.61 -17.18
CA SER A 120 -5.74 -17.63 -17.01
C SER A 120 -4.50 -17.14 -16.24
N ARG A 121 -4.42 -15.86 -15.85
CA ARG A 121 -3.20 -15.29 -15.29
C ARG A 121 -3.15 -15.40 -13.76
N ARG A 122 -2.09 -16.04 -13.26
CA ARG A 122 -1.84 -16.24 -11.82
C ARG A 122 -1.04 -15.08 -11.21
N GLY A 123 -1.29 -14.83 -9.92
CA GLY A 123 -0.42 -14.01 -9.06
C GLY A 123 -0.61 -12.50 -9.20
N PRO A 124 0.33 -11.69 -8.67
CA PRO A 124 0.26 -10.24 -8.76
C PRO A 124 0.20 -9.75 -10.21
N PHE A 125 -0.55 -8.68 -10.47
CA PHE A 125 -0.63 -8.07 -11.79
C PHE A 125 0.77 -7.65 -12.27
N SER A 126 1.22 -8.27 -13.37
CA SER A 126 2.61 -8.18 -13.83
C SER A 126 2.78 -7.21 -15.01
N VAL A 127 4.02 -6.87 -15.31
CA VAL A 127 4.36 -6.05 -16.48
C VAL A 127 3.96 -6.73 -17.80
N ALA A 128 4.22 -8.03 -17.93
CA ALA A 128 3.85 -8.81 -19.11
C ALA A 128 2.33 -8.89 -19.29
N GLU A 129 1.60 -8.97 -18.18
CA GLU A 129 0.14 -8.91 -18.19
C GLU A 129 -0.35 -7.51 -18.59
N PHE A 130 0.25 -6.44 -18.06
CA PHE A 130 -0.08 -5.09 -18.48
C PHE A 130 0.05 -4.90 -19.99
N GLU A 131 1.12 -5.40 -20.61
CA GLU A 131 1.39 -5.23 -22.04
C GLU A 131 0.32 -5.80 -22.98
N THR A 132 -0.36 -6.86 -22.52
CA THR A 132 -1.40 -7.59 -23.26
C THR A 132 -2.82 -7.25 -22.78
N SER A 133 -2.94 -6.67 -21.58
CA SER A 133 -4.22 -6.31 -20.98
C SER A 133 -4.96 -5.17 -21.70
N PRO A 134 -6.30 -5.14 -21.63
CA PRO A 134 -7.11 -3.98 -22.03
C PRO A 134 -6.71 -2.68 -21.32
N LEU A 135 -6.10 -2.76 -20.13
CA LEU A 135 -5.66 -1.60 -19.35
C LEU A 135 -4.64 -0.74 -20.11
N ARG A 136 -3.75 -1.36 -20.88
CA ARG A 136 -2.74 -0.62 -21.66
C ARG A 136 -3.38 0.31 -22.70
N ALA A 137 -4.35 -0.22 -23.45
CA ALA A 137 -5.07 0.57 -24.45
C ALA A 137 -5.94 1.64 -23.77
N ARG A 138 -6.66 1.26 -22.71
CA ARG A 138 -7.57 2.15 -21.95
C ARG A 138 -6.86 3.35 -21.33
N SER A 139 -5.60 3.16 -20.94
CA SER A 139 -4.79 4.18 -20.26
C SER A 139 -3.84 4.95 -21.20
N ASP A 140 -3.83 4.71 -22.52
CA ASP A 140 -2.87 5.35 -23.42
C ASP A 140 -3.04 6.88 -23.44
N GLY A 141 -2.00 7.61 -23.03
CA GLY A 141 -2.04 9.08 -22.90
C GLY A 141 -2.96 9.62 -21.79
N ARG A 142 -3.55 8.76 -20.96
CA ARG A 142 -4.37 9.11 -19.79
C ARG A 142 -3.61 8.85 -18.49
N PRO A 143 -3.91 9.54 -17.38
CA PRO A 143 -3.36 9.17 -16.09
C PRO A 143 -3.75 7.74 -15.71
N LEU A 144 -2.83 7.02 -15.09
CA LEU A 144 -3.04 5.64 -14.66
C LEU A 144 -2.59 5.48 -13.22
N LEU A 145 -3.52 5.09 -12.35
CA LEU A 145 -3.23 4.71 -10.98
C LEU A 145 -3.51 3.21 -10.81
N LEU A 146 -2.55 2.49 -10.23
CA LEU A 146 -2.76 1.12 -9.77
C LEU A 146 -2.77 1.12 -8.23
N VAL A 147 -3.82 0.56 -7.64
CA VAL A 147 -3.94 0.35 -6.19
C VAL A 147 -3.93 -1.14 -5.91
N THR A 148 -2.93 -1.62 -5.17
CA THR A 148 -2.72 -3.06 -4.94
C THR A 148 -2.19 -3.34 -3.53
N ARG A 149 -2.38 -4.56 -3.00
CA ARG A 149 -1.72 -4.98 -1.76
C ARG A 149 -0.26 -5.37 -1.90
N VAL A 150 0.22 -5.59 -3.12
CA VAL A 150 1.58 -6.04 -3.34
C VAL A 150 2.50 -4.83 -3.40
N ALA A 151 3.39 -4.71 -2.42
CA ALA A 151 4.43 -3.69 -2.45
C ALA A 151 5.23 -3.82 -3.74
N PRO A 152 5.55 -2.71 -4.44
CA PRO A 152 6.42 -2.79 -5.58
C PRO A 152 7.80 -3.31 -5.16
N GLY A 153 8.11 -4.55 -5.55
CA GLY A 153 9.48 -4.89 -5.91
C GLY A 153 9.89 -4.12 -7.17
N ASP A 154 11.00 -4.54 -7.81
CA ASP A 154 11.44 -3.98 -9.10
C ASP A 154 10.34 -3.98 -10.18
N GLY A 155 9.32 -4.84 -10.05
CA GLY A 155 8.15 -4.94 -10.93
C GLY A 155 7.27 -3.69 -11.01
N GLY A 156 7.09 -2.93 -9.92
CA GLY A 156 6.22 -1.75 -9.94
C GLY A 156 6.84 -0.54 -10.65
N GLN A 157 8.15 -0.32 -10.45
CA GLN A 157 8.90 0.61 -11.29
C GLN A 157 8.93 0.14 -12.75
N SER A 158 8.96 -1.17 -12.98
CA SER A 158 8.97 -1.73 -14.32
C SER A 158 7.68 -1.44 -15.09
N LEU A 159 6.51 -1.41 -14.44
CA LEU A 159 5.24 -1.03 -15.10
C LEU A 159 5.26 0.44 -15.53
N VAL A 160 5.71 1.35 -14.66
CA VAL A 160 5.90 2.77 -15.02
C VAL A 160 6.90 2.93 -16.16
N ARG A 161 7.94 2.08 -16.24
CA ARG A 161 8.92 2.11 -17.34
C ARG A 161 8.33 1.68 -18.69
N GLN A 162 7.37 0.76 -18.71
CA GLN A 162 6.70 0.33 -19.96
C GLN A 162 5.75 1.36 -20.54
N ARG A 163 5.29 2.32 -19.74
CA ARG A 163 4.52 3.46 -20.23
C ARG A 163 5.39 4.31 -21.16
N ARG A 164 4.76 4.97 -22.14
CA ARG A 164 5.44 5.94 -23.01
C ARG A 164 6.15 6.99 -22.13
N PRO A 165 7.34 7.49 -22.50
CA PRO A 165 8.12 8.40 -21.65
C PRO A 165 7.33 9.58 -21.08
N ARG A 166 6.44 10.19 -21.87
CA ARG A 166 5.57 11.31 -21.46
C ARG A 166 4.49 10.93 -20.44
N ASP A 167 4.09 9.67 -20.40
CA ASP A 167 2.99 9.17 -19.55
C ASP A 167 3.52 8.63 -18.21
N ARG A 168 4.83 8.44 -18.08
CA ARG A 168 5.47 7.89 -16.86
C ARG A 168 5.31 8.77 -15.63
N ALA A 169 5.15 10.07 -15.81
CA ALA A 169 4.92 11.02 -14.71
C ALA A 169 3.47 11.01 -14.21
N ILE A 170 2.53 10.65 -15.09
CA ILE A 170 1.09 10.54 -14.79
C ILE A 170 0.70 9.07 -14.58
N THR A 171 1.67 8.21 -14.24
CA THR A 171 1.42 6.82 -13.87
C THR A 171 1.93 6.61 -12.45
N ALA A 172 1.07 6.13 -11.56
CA ALA A 172 1.40 5.84 -10.17
C ALA A 172 0.98 4.43 -9.79
N LEU A 173 1.75 3.86 -8.86
CA LEU A 173 1.42 2.65 -8.14
C LEU A 173 1.34 3.01 -6.66
N ARG A 174 0.27 2.56 -6.01
CA ARG A 174 0.00 2.79 -4.59
C ARG A 174 -0.31 1.47 -3.93
N THR A 175 0.34 1.24 -2.80
CA THR A 175 0.18 0.01 -2.05
C THR A 175 -0.72 0.26 -0.86
N VAL A 176 -1.80 -0.52 -0.77
CA VAL A 176 -2.66 -0.55 0.40
C VAL A 176 -2.50 -1.92 1.04
N SER A 177 -1.83 -1.97 2.19
CA SER A 177 -1.51 -3.24 2.86
C SER A 177 -2.78 -4.01 3.20
N TRP A 178 -2.74 -5.33 3.01
CA TRP A 178 -3.82 -6.24 3.38
C TRP A 178 -4.09 -6.24 4.89
N GLU A 179 -3.05 -6.02 5.68
CA GLU A 179 -3.05 -5.99 7.14
C GLU A 179 -3.58 -4.67 7.71
N MET A 180 -3.20 -3.55 7.09
CA MET A 180 -3.59 -2.21 7.53
C MET A 180 -4.94 -1.77 6.96
N GLY A 181 -5.30 -2.26 5.77
CA GLY A 181 -6.38 -1.71 4.97
C GLY A 181 -6.11 -0.28 4.47
N PRO A 182 -7.10 0.37 3.84
CA PRO A 182 -6.98 1.75 3.40
C PRO A 182 -7.11 2.70 4.58
N THR A 183 -6.03 3.39 4.96
CA THR A 183 -6.12 4.46 5.95
C THR A 183 -6.59 5.76 5.28
N PRO A 184 -7.31 6.64 6.00
CA PRO A 184 -7.72 7.94 5.47
C PRO A 184 -6.55 8.77 4.94
N GLU A 185 -5.39 8.73 5.61
CA GLU A 185 -4.19 9.44 5.19
C GLU A 185 -3.65 8.92 3.86
N ALA A 186 -3.57 7.59 3.71
CA ALA A 186 -3.12 6.96 2.47
C ALA A 186 -4.05 7.28 1.30
N LEU A 187 -5.36 7.26 1.51
CA LEU A 187 -6.33 7.64 0.49
C LEU A 187 -6.25 9.14 0.15
N ALA A 188 -6.06 10.01 1.14
CA ALA A 188 -5.88 11.44 0.91
C ALA A 188 -4.64 11.75 0.05
N GLU A 189 -3.54 11.03 0.25
CA GLU A 189 -2.36 11.14 -0.63
C GLU A 189 -2.64 10.67 -2.06
N ILE A 190 -3.47 9.63 -2.22
CA ILE A 190 -3.91 9.15 -3.52
C ILE A 190 -4.78 10.21 -4.21
N ASP A 191 -5.73 10.81 -3.49
CA ASP A 191 -6.65 11.83 -4.02
C ASP A 191 -5.91 13.11 -4.42
N GLN A 192 -4.91 13.52 -3.64
CA GLN A 192 -4.03 14.64 -4.02
C GLN A 192 -3.30 14.36 -5.33
N TRP A 193 -2.79 13.13 -5.50
CA TRP A 193 -2.16 12.74 -6.76
C TRP A 193 -3.15 12.71 -7.91
N LEU A 194 -4.36 12.17 -7.71
CA LEU A 194 -5.42 12.13 -8.72
C LEU A 194 -5.85 13.54 -9.15
N THR A 195 -5.93 14.47 -8.20
CA THR A 195 -6.24 15.88 -8.48
C THR A 195 -5.19 16.49 -9.42
N LEU A 196 -3.91 16.33 -9.10
CA LEU A 196 -2.82 16.81 -9.96
C LEU A 196 -2.82 16.12 -11.33
N ALA A 197 -3.07 14.81 -11.35
CA ALA A 197 -3.06 14.03 -12.57
C ALA A 197 -4.23 14.37 -13.51
N SER A 198 -5.34 14.88 -12.97
CA SER A 198 -6.55 15.24 -13.71
C SER A 198 -6.53 16.66 -14.28
N ASP A 199 -5.47 17.43 -14.06
CA ASP A 199 -5.33 18.80 -14.52
C ASP A 199 -4.05 19.01 -15.35
N PRO A 200 -4.06 19.76 -16.47
CA PRO A 200 -2.87 19.97 -17.29
C PRO A 200 -1.68 20.60 -16.53
N ALA A 201 -1.92 21.57 -15.66
CA ALA A 201 -0.88 22.22 -14.87
C ALA A 201 -0.36 21.27 -13.77
N GLY A 202 -1.27 20.51 -13.15
CA GLY A 202 -0.91 19.44 -12.22
C GLY A 202 -0.07 18.34 -12.87
N GLN A 203 -0.40 17.93 -14.10
CA GLN A 203 0.40 16.96 -14.86
C GLN A 203 1.79 17.49 -15.20
N GLU A 204 1.93 18.78 -15.52
CA GLU A 204 3.26 19.36 -15.72
C GLU A 204 4.04 19.38 -14.41
N ALA A 205 3.43 19.78 -13.30
CA ALA A 205 4.07 19.70 -11.98
C ALA A 205 4.55 18.27 -11.65
N LEU A 206 3.77 17.24 -11.97
CA LEU A 206 4.19 15.84 -11.83
C LEU A 206 5.38 15.48 -12.74
N ARG A 207 5.44 16.02 -13.96
CA ARG A 207 6.58 15.84 -14.87
C ARG A 207 7.83 16.54 -14.32
N ASP A 208 7.71 17.76 -13.85
CA ASP A 208 8.78 18.53 -13.20
C ASP A 208 9.33 17.80 -11.99
N GLN A 209 8.45 17.33 -11.10
CA GLN A 209 8.81 16.54 -9.93
C GLN A 209 9.61 15.31 -10.34
N ARG A 210 9.13 14.56 -11.33
CA ARG A 210 9.85 13.38 -11.86
C ARG A 210 11.21 13.76 -12.46
N ARG A 211 11.33 14.86 -13.20
CA ARG A 211 12.61 15.35 -13.74
C ARG A 211 13.59 15.66 -12.61
N CYS A 212 13.13 16.33 -11.55
CA CYS A 212 13.90 16.64 -10.36
C CYS A 212 14.32 15.39 -9.59
N ASP A 213 13.44 14.39 -9.45
CA ASP A 213 13.74 13.12 -8.80
C ASP A 213 14.80 12.33 -9.58
N LEU A 214 14.66 12.23 -10.90
CA LEU A 214 15.64 11.58 -11.77
C LEU A 214 16.99 12.30 -11.75
N ALA A 215 17.00 13.64 -11.72
CA ALA A 215 18.22 14.42 -11.59
C ALA A 215 18.90 14.16 -10.23
N ARG A 216 18.13 14.09 -9.14
CA ARG A 216 18.63 13.73 -7.80
C ARG A 216 19.19 12.32 -7.77
N SER A 217 18.48 11.33 -8.33
CA SER A 217 18.96 9.95 -8.42
C SER A 217 20.24 9.84 -9.24
N ARG A 218 20.35 10.57 -10.36
CA ARG A 218 21.58 10.60 -11.18
C ARG A 218 22.75 11.24 -10.44
N ARG A 219 22.53 12.32 -9.69
CA ARG A 219 23.58 12.93 -8.84
C ARG A 219 24.04 11.98 -7.74
N ARG A 220 23.12 11.20 -7.16
CA ARG A 220 23.44 10.12 -6.22
C ARG A 220 24.13 8.92 -6.90
N ALA A 221 23.91 8.72 -8.20
CA ALA A 221 24.47 7.64 -9.01
C ALA A 221 25.69 8.05 -9.86
N SER A 222 26.15 9.30 -9.78
CA SER A 222 27.41 9.72 -10.41
C SER A 222 28.57 8.92 -9.82
N PRO A 223 29.55 8.54 -10.66
CA PRO A 223 30.43 7.41 -10.38
C PRO A 223 31.42 7.76 -9.28
N THR A 224 31.38 7.02 -8.18
CA THR A 224 32.62 6.50 -7.61
C THR A 224 33.30 5.70 -8.72
N GLY A 225 34.23 6.34 -9.42
CA GLY A 225 35.35 5.61 -9.99
C GLY A 225 35.95 4.76 -8.86
N GLU A 226 36.23 3.49 -9.17
CA GLU A 226 36.83 2.52 -8.25
C GLU A 226 35.94 2.06 -7.07
N ILE A 227 34.91 1.25 -7.37
CA ILE A 227 34.54 0.17 -6.45
C ILE A 227 34.52 -1.15 -7.24
N GLN A 228 35.66 -1.48 -7.84
CA GLN A 228 36.00 -2.88 -8.05
C GLN A 228 36.70 -3.36 -6.77
N HIS A 229 36.10 -4.36 -6.12
CA HIS A 229 36.65 -5.13 -5.00
C HIS A 229 37.02 -4.39 -3.70
N ARG A 230 36.04 -4.11 -2.84
CA ARG A 230 36.23 -4.28 -1.38
C ARG A 230 34.94 -4.80 -0.75
N VAL A 231 34.88 -6.12 -0.58
CA VAL A 231 34.10 -6.72 0.51
C VAL A 231 34.51 -5.97 1.79
N PRO A 232 33.57 -5.48 2.63
CA PRO A 232 33.94 -4.86 3.90
C PRO A 232 34.84 -5.83 4.65
N GLN A 233 36.02 -5.39 5.10
CA GLN A 233 36.85 -6.22 5.98
C GLN A 233 35.97 -6.68 7.15
N TRP A 234 36.04 -7.96 7.48
CA TRP A 234 35.16 -8.61 8.46
C TRP A 234 35.07 -7.83 9.79
N GLU A 235 36.14 -7.17 10.19
CA GLU A 235 36.22 -6.25 11.34
C GLU A 235 35.25 -5.04 11.28
N ALA A 236 34.88 -4.57 10.09
CA ALA A 236 33.87 -3.53 9.91
C ALA A 236 32.45 -4.08 10.07
N VAL A 237 32.22 -5.33 9.67
CA VAL A 237 30.95 -6.05 9.89
C VAL A 237 30.79 -6.37 11.37
N GLU A 238 31.85 -6.83 12.04
CA GLU A 238 31.87 -7.08 13.48
C GLU A 238 31.63 -5.81 14.30
N ARG A 239 32.15 -4.65 13.88
CA ARG A 239 31.85 -3.38 14.54
C ARG A 239 30.39 -2.96 14.41
N ILE A 240 29.74 -3.28 13.29
CA ILE A 240 28.30 -3.00 13.10
C ILE A 240 27.47 -3.94 13.98
N ILE A 241 27.81 -5.23 14.01
CA ILE A 241 27.14 -6.23 14.86
C ILE A 241 27.31 -5.89 16.34
N ALA A 242 28.52 -5.53 16.78
CA ALA A 242 28.81 -5.14 18.15
C ALA A 242 28.07 -3.84 18.54
N ARG A 243 27.93 -2.89 17.61
CA ARG A 243 27.15 -1.67 17.83
C ARG A 243 25.66 -1.97 17.98
N ASP A 244 25.12 -2.88 17.16
CA ASP A 244 23.70 -3.25 17.21
C ASP A 244 23.38 -4.02 18.50
N GLN A 245 24.28 -4.91 18.94
CA GLN A 245 24.19 -5.59 20.23
C GLN A 245 24.28 -4.63 21.41
N ALA A 246 25.16 -3.62 21.36
CA ALA A 246 25.26 -2.60 22.40
C ALA A 246 24.01 -1.71 22.46
N ILE A 247 23.40 -1.39 21.33
CA ILE A 247 22.13 -0.65 21.27
C ILE A 247 21.01 -1.49 21.89
N ASN A 248 20.89 -2.77 21.53
CA ASN A 248 19.86 -3.65 22.09
C ASN A 248 20.01 -3.83 23.60
N ALA A 249 21.24 -4.04 24.10
CA ALA A 249 21.51 -4.13 25.53
C ALA A 249 21.15 -2.82 26.27
N TRP A 250 21.45 -1.67 25.67
CA TRP A 250 21.06 -0.37 26.23
C TRP A 250 19.54 -0.17 26.24
N VAL A 251 18.83 -0.59 25.19
CA VAL A 251 17.36 -0.53 25.15
C VAL A 251 16.75 -1.43 26.23
N GLU A 252 17.25 -2.65 26.41
CA GLU A 252 16.79 -3.56 27.48
C GLU A 252 17.02 -2.96 28.87
N GLU A 253 18.20 -2.38 29.12
CA GLU A 253 18.52 -1.71 30.37
C GLU A 253 17.60 -0.51 30.65
N VAL A 254 17.31 0.30 29.63
CA VAL A 254 16.36 1.42 29.74
C VAL A 254 14.96 0.92 30.07
N VAL A 255 14.50 -0.16 29.41
CA VAL A 255 13.18 -0.75 29.66
C VAL A 255 13.08 -1.30 31.08
N ASP A 256 14.10 -1.99 31.58
CA ASP A 256 14.11 -2.53 32.94
C ASP A 256 14.19 -1.44 34.01
N ASN A 257 14.97 -0.38 33.77
CA ASN A 257 15.00 0.79 34.66
C ASN A 257 13.66 1.52 34.71
N VAL A 258 12.97 1.64 33.58
CA VAL A 258 11.61 2.21 33.52
C VAL A 258 10.62 1.32 34.27
N ARG A 259 10.65 0.00 34.07
CA ARG A 259 9.81 -0.96 34.80
C ARG A 259 10.01 -0.87 36.31
N LYS A 260 11.27 -0.84 36.75
CA LYS A 260 11.63 -0.71 38.16
C LYS A 260 11.11 0.61 38.76
N ALA A 261 11.30 1.74 38.05
CA ALA A 261 10.83 3.04 38.51
C ALA A 261 9.30 3.13 38.62
N LEU A 262 8.57 2.42 37.75
CA LEU A 262 7.11 2.31 37.82
C LEU A 262 6.67 1.40 38.97
N PHE A 263 7.33 0.26 39.15
CA PHE A 263 7.08 -0.68 40.25
C PHE A 263 7.32 -0.04 41.63
N ASP A 264 8.42 0.70 41.81
CA ASP A 264 8.74 1.44 43.04
C ASP A 264 7.68 2.51 43.38
N ARG A 265 6.87 2.93 42.40
CA ARG A 265 5.74 3.87 42.56
C ARG A 265 4.39 3.17 42.71
N GLY A 266 4.37 1.83 42.77
CA GLY A 266 3.15 1.03 42.89
C GLY A 266 2.28 1.02 41.64
N LEU A 267 2.87 1.30 40.47
CA LEU A 267 2.17 1.31 39.17
C LEU A 267 2.53 0.03 38.39
N GLU A 268 1.53 -0.73 37.94
CA GLU A 268 1.77 -1.80 36.97
C GLU A 268 1.75 -1.27 35.53
N LEU A 269 2.46 -1.94 34.61
CA LEU A 269 2.45 -1.59 33.18
C LEU A 269 1.03 -1.60 32.58
N SER A 270 0.13 -2.41 33.15
CA SER A 270 -1.30 -2.49 32.86
C SER A 270 -2.08 -1.21 33.18
N ASP A 271 -1.55 -0.37 34.07
CA ASP A 271 -2.22 0.85 34.58
C ASP A 271 -1.86 2.10 33.77
N LEU A 272 -0.94 2.01 32.81
CA LEU A 272 -0.40 3.16 32.05
C LEU A 272 -1.36 3.76 31.01
N GLY A 273 -2.59 3.25 30.94
CA GLY A 273 -3.62 3.75 30.04
C GLY A 273 -3.26 3.61 28.56
N THR A 274 -3.71 4.56 27.74
CA THR A 274 -3.47 4.56 26.29
C THR A 274 -1.99 4.73 25.94
N PRO A 275 -1.52 4.29 24.75
CA PRO A 275 -0.12 4.40 24.36
C PRO A 275 0.48 5.82 24.45
N ALA A 276 -0.32 6.86 24.27
CA ALA A 276 0.09 8.26 24.44
C ALA A 276 0.31 8.65 25.91
N GLN A 277 -0.52 8.12 26.82
CA GLN A 277 -0.38 8.30 28.26
C GLN A 277 0.84 7.54 28.78
N ALA A 278 1.04 6.30 28.32
CA ALA A 278 2.22 5.51 28.62
C ALA A 278 3.50 6.21 28.13
N ALA A 279 3.52 6.75 26.90
CA ALA A 279 4.67 7.48 26.36
C ALA A 279 5.01 8.75 27.16
N GLY A 280 3.99 9.52 27.60
CA GLY A 280 4.20 10.69 28.44
C GLY A 280 4.80 10.35 29.82
N GLN A 281 4.29 9.29 30.45
CA GLN A 281 4.78 8.83 31.75
C GLN A 281 6.20 8.23 31.67
N ILE A 282 6.53 7.53 30.58
CA ILE A 282 7.88 7.03 30.30
C ILE A 282 8.87 8.19 30.11
N ILE A 283 8.52 9.21 29.34
CA ILE A 283 9.36 10.40 29.13
C ILE A 283 9.63 11.11 30.46
N ASP A 284 8.62 11.24 31.32
CA ASP A 284 8.79 11.90 32.61
C ASP A 284 9.60 11.05 33.60
N ALA A 285 9.48 9.71 33.57
CA ALA A 285 10.36 8.81 34.31
C ALA A 285 11.82 8.91 33.84
N MET A 286 12.06 8.95 32.52
CA MET A 286 13.39 9.12 31.95
C MET A 286 14.02 10.46 32.33
N LYS A 287 13.24 11.56 32.42
CA LYS A 287 13.73 12.87 32.92
C LYS A 287 14.13 12.85 34.39
N VAL A 288 13.53 11.98 35.20
CA VAL A 288 13.91 11.81 36.62
C VAL A 288 15.20 11.01 36.73
N VAL A 289 15.35 9.93 35.96
CA VAL A 289 16.60 9.14 35.90
C VAL A 289 17.75 9.99 35.37
N TYR A 290 17.51 10.76 34.32
CA TYR A 290 18.51 11.65 33.73
C TYR A 290 18.99 12.71 34.75
N ARG A 291 18.08 13.37 35.48
CA ARG A 291 18.47 14.32 36.55
C ARG A 291 19.24 13.64 37.67
N ARG A 292 18.81 12.46 38.12
CA ARG A 292 19.46 11.74 39.22
C ARG A 292 20.90 11.31 38.88
N ASN A 293 21.16 10.95 37.64
CA ASN A 293 22.50 10.57 37.16
C ASN A 293 23.38 11.81 36.86
N HIS A 294 22.77 12.95 36.57
CA HIS A 294 23.50 14.19 36.29
C HIS A 294 23.81 15.00 37.57
N ASP A 295 23.05 14.81 38.64
CA ASP A 295 23.28 15.42 39.96
C ASP A 295 24.21 14.59 40.87
N GLN A 296 24.56 13.36 40.47
CA GLN A 296 25.55 12.49 41.17
C GLN A 296 26.96 12.56 40.55
N GLY A 297 27.17 13.50 39.62
CA GLY A 297 28.42 13.71 38.89
C GLY A 297 29.10 15.06 39.18
N GLU A 298 28.99 15.57 40.41
CA GLU A 298 29.90 16.59 40.99
C GLU A 298 30.62 16.03 42.22
#